data_AF-A0A7V5DBV5-F1
#
_entry.id   AF-A0A7V5DBV5-F1
#
_cell.length_a   1.000
_cell.length_b   1.000
_cell.length_c   1.000
_cell.angle_alpha   90.00
_cell.angle_beta   90.00
_cell.angle_gamma   90.00
#
_symmetry.space_group_name_H-M   'P 1'
#
loop_
_entity.id
_entity.type
_entity.pdbx_description
1 polymer ?
#
loop_
_entity_poly.entity_id
_entity_poly.type
_entity_poly.pdbx_seq_one_letter_code
_entity_poly.pdbx_strand_id
1 'polypeptide(L)'
;WQRQHWRSIRTAYGNAPFFEHYADELAPFFERRYTFLFDYNLDLLIFILQKKLGWRGEITFSETWFPPGEWPHGPDLRDVFSGESDKWPEEFQPLPYPQVFAERFGFLPNLSVLDLLFCCGKTGREVLQ
;
A
#
# COMPACT_ATOMS: atom_id res chain seq x y z
N TRP A 1 -7.85 -17.38 2.47
CA TRP A 1 -7.20 -16.11 2.84
C TRP A 1 -8.02 -14.90 2.36
N GLN A 2 -8.43 -14.79 1.09
CA GLN A 2 -9.13 -13.60 0.55
C GLN A 2 -10.37 -13.17 1.37
N ARG A 3 -11.31 -14.11 1.61
CA ARG A 3 -12.49 -13.86 2.46
C ARG A 3 -12.15 -13.36 3.86
N GLN A 4 -11.10 -13.91 4.48
CA GLN A 4 -10.65 -13.49 5.80
C GLN A 4 -10.03 -12.10 5.74
N HIS A 5 -9.19 -11.84 4.73
CA HIS A 5 -8.54 -10.56 4.49
C HIS A 5 -9.58 -9.45 4.28
N TRP A 6 -10.60 -9.69 3.45
CA TRP A 6 -11.69 -8.75 3.23
C TRP A 6 -12.48 -8.45 4.51
N ARG A 7 -12.79 -9.47 5.31
CA ARG A 7 -13.44 -9.26 6.61
C ARG A 7 -12.57 -8.42 7.54
N SER A 8 -11.26 -8.67 7.61
CA SER A 8 -10.34 -7.87 8.42
C SER A 8 -10.28 -6.41 7.96
N ILE A 9 -10.22 -6.15 6.64
CA ILE A 9 -10.26 -4.80 6.08
C ILE A 9 -11.55 -4.08 6.49
N ARG A 10 -12.70 -4.72 6.32
CA ARG A 10 -14.01 -4.14 6.70
C ARG A 10 -14.09 -3.82 8.19
N THR A 11 -13.58 -4.70 9.05
CA THR A 11 -13.58 -4.46 10.50
C THR A 11 -12.62 -3.34 10.88
N ALA A 12 -11.43 -3.27 10.29
CA ALA A 12 -10.42 -2.28 10.63
C ALA A 12 -10.78 -0.88 10.13
N TYR A 13 -11.35 -0.78 8.93
CA TYR A 13 -11.54 0.49 8.22
C TYR A 13 -13.01 0.88 8.01
N GLY A 14 -13.98 0.10 8.49
CA GLY A 14 -15.41 0.40 8.28
C GLY A 14 -15.86 1.79 8.78
N ASN A 15 -15.14 2.36 9.74
CA ASN A 15 -15.39 3.72 10.26
C ASN A 15 -14.48 4.80 9.63
N ALA A 16 -13.62 4.45 8.69
CA ALA A 16 -12.74 5.41 8.04
C ALA A 16 -13.54 6.32 7.08
N PRO A 17 -13.22 7.62 7.01
CA PRO A 17 -14.00 8.61 6.24
C PRO A 17 -14.27 8.23 4.79
N PHE A 18 -13.31 7.56 4.13
CA PHE A 18 -13.40 7.20 2.72
C PHE A 18 -13.64 5.71 2.45
N PHE A 19 -13.92 4.89 3.47
CA PHE A 19 -14.07 3.45 3.28
C PHE A 19 -15.18 3.10 2.28
N GLU A 20 -16.40 3.56 2.52
CA GLU A 20 -17.58 3.28 1.67
C GLU A 20 -17.39 3.82 0.23
N HIS A 21 -16.57 4.85 0.05
CA HIS A 21 -16.28 5.41 -1.28
C HIS A 21 -15.42 4.48 -2.16
N TYR A 22 -14.65 3.57 -1.56
CA TYR A 22 -13.72 2.69 -2.28
C TYR A 22 -14.00 1.20 -2.07
N ALA A 23 -14.80 0.83 -1.08
CA ALA A 23 -15.06 -0.56 -0.69
C ALA A 23 -15.57 -1.42 -1.84
N ASP A 24 -16.56 -0.92 -2.60
CA ASP A 24 -17.17 -1.65 -3.72
C ASP A 24 -16.19 -1.92 -4.87
N GLU A 25 -15.24 -1.01 -5.09
CA GLU A 25 -14.21 -1.17 -6.12
C GLU A 25 -13.04 -2.04 -5.65
N LEU A 26 -12.82 -2.13 -4.32
CA LEU A 26 -11.77 -2.93 -3.72
C LEU A 26 -12.21 -4.39 -3.46
N ALA A 27 -13.48 -4.62 -3.10
CA ALA A 27 -14.03 -5.95 -2.82
C ALA A 27 -13.71 -7.00 -3.91
N PRO A 28 -13.77 -6.69 -5.23
CA PRO A 28 -13.52 -7.67 -6.28
C PRO A 28 -12.12 -8.30 -6.22
N PHE A 29 -11.11 -7.61 -5.70
CA PHE A 29 -9.77 -8.17 -5.51
C PHE A 29 -9.77 -9.35 -4.52
N PHE A 30 -10.69 -9.34 -3.56
CA PHE A 30 -10.81 -10.37 -2.52
C PHE A 30 -11.94 -11.39 -2.78
N GLU A 31 -12.68 -11.24 -3.88
CA GLU A 31 -13.78 -12.14 -4.25
C GLU A 31 -13.43 -13.00 -5.47
N ARG A 32 -12.64 -12.46 -6.39
CA ARG A 32 -12.20 -13.17 -7.61
C ARG A 32 -11.01 -14.08 -7.30
N ARG A 33 -10.93 -15.21 -7.99
CA ARG A 33 -9.72 -16.06 -7.95
C ARG A 33 -8.69 -15.58 -8.95
N TYR A 34 -7.48 -15.31 -8.44
CA TYR A 34 -6.29 -15.12 -9.24
C TYR A 34 -5.53 -16.45 -9.35
N THR A 35 -4.97 -16.72 -10.53
CA THR A 35 -4.11 -17.90 -10.75
C THR A 35 -2.77 -17.72 -10.04
N PHE A 36 -2.18 -16.52 -10.14
CA PHE A 36 -0.90 -16.18 -9.54
C PHE A 36 -1.03 -15.02 -8.54
N LEU A 37 -0.28 -15.12 -7.45
CA LEU A 37 -0.20 -14.05 -6.44
C LEU A 37 0.44 -12.78 -7.02
N PHE A 38 1.35 -12.94 -7.97
CA PHE A 38 1.98 -11.83 -8.68
C PHE A 38 0.95 -10.94 -9.37
N ASP A 39 0.05 -11.53 -10.18
CA ASP A 39 -1.00 -10.79 -10.89
C ASP A 39 -1.92 -10.04 -9.91
N TYR A 40 -2.30 -10.72 -8.82
CA TYR A 40 -3.11 -10.12 -7.76
C TYR A 40 -2.42 -8.89 -7.14
N ASN A 41 -1.15 -9.05 -6.76
CA ASN A 41 -0.37 -7.98 -6.13
C ASN A 41 -0.17 -6.80 -7.09
N LEU A 42 0.15 -7.08 -8.35
CA LEU A 42 0.35 -6.07 -9.38
C LEU A 42 -0.93 -5.27 -9.65
N ASP A 43 -2.05 -5.95 -9.88
CA ASP A 43 -3.33 -5.28 -10.14
C ASP A 43 -3.76 -4.42 -8.95
N LEU A 44 -3.61 -4.93 -7.73
CA LEU A 44 -3.95 -4.21 -6.50
C LEU A 44 -3.06 -2.97 -6.32
N LEU A 45 -1.76 -3.11 -6.58
CA LEU A 45 -0.80 -2.01 -6.50
C LEU A 45 -1.12 -0.91 -7.52
N ILE A 46 -1.38 -1.28 -8.77
CA ILE A 46 -1.80 -0.36 -9.84
C ILE A 46 -3.10 0.35 -9.47
N PHE A 47 -4.08 -0.41 -8.96
CA PHE A 47 -5.36 0.16 -8.54
C PHE A 47 -5.16 1.22 -7.45
N ILE A 48 -4.43 0.91 -6.39
CA ILE A 48 -4.26 1.85 -5.28
C ILE A 48 -3.40 3.04 -5.70
N LEU A 49 -2.18 2.80 -6.21
CA LEU A 49 -1.23 3.87 -6.49
C LEU A 49 -1.66 4.74 -7.66
N GLN A 50 -1.96 4.14 -8.82
CA GLN A 50 -2.22 4.90 -10.03
C GLN A 50 -3.69 5.33 -10.14
N LYS A 51 -4.66 4.43 -9.89
CA LYS A 51 -6.08 4.75 -10.09
C LYS A 51 -6.70 5.54 -8.95
N LYS A 52 -6.30 5.29 -7.70
CA LYS A 52 -6.92 5.95 -6.52
C LYS A 52 -6.10 7.11 -5.98
N LEU A 53 -4.78 6.93 -5.85
CA LEU A 53 -3.88 7.98 -5.34
C LEU A 53 -3.25 8.84 -6.44
N GLY A 54 -3.38 8.46 -7.72
CA GLY A 54 -2.89 9.28 -8.83
C GLY A 54 -1.37 9.41 -8.87
N TRP A 55 -0.64 8.43 -8.34
CA TRP A 55 0.80 8.29 -8.50
C TRP A 55 1.13 8.18 -9.99
N ARG A 56 2.12 8.96 -10.43
CA ARG A 56 2.47 9.12 -11.85
C ARG A 56 3.69 8.31 -12.28
N GLY A 57 4.28 7.54 -11.37
CA GLY A 57 5.39 6.67 -11.71
C GLY A 57 4.96 5.50 -12.59
N GLU A 58 5.95 4.94 -13.26
CA GLU A 58 5.79 3.79 -14.14
C GLU A 58 6.23 2.51 -13.42
N ILE A 59 5.44 1.45 -13.55
CA ILE A 59 5.81 0.12 -13.09
C ILE A 59 6.38 -0.63 -14.28
N THR A 60 7.66 -0.97 -14.21
CA THR A 60 8.37 -1.72 -15.24
C THR A 60 8.85 -3.05 -14.68
N PHE A 61 8.97 -4.04 -15.56
CA PHE A 61 9.53 -5.35 -15.22
C PHE A 61 10.94 -5.47 -15.75
N SER A 62 11.83 -6.02 -14.95
CA SER A 62 13.17 -6.34 -15.42
C SER A 62 13.13 -7.62 -16.25
N GLU A 63 13.79 -7.61 -17.40
CA GLU A 63 13.98 -8.82 -18.22
C GLU A 63 15.12 -9.71 -17.68
N THR A 64 16.01 -9.10 -16.87
CA THR A 64 17.18 -9.73 -16.28
C THR A 64 17.06 -9.70 -14.76
N TRP A 65 17.53 -10.78 -14.12
CA TRP A 65 17.67 -10.80 -12.66
C TRP A 65 18.98 -10.10 -12.25
N PHE A 66 18.89 -9.20 -11.27
CA PHE A 66 20.04 -8.51 -10.70
C PHE A 66 20.23 -8.94 -9.24
N PRO A 67 21.45 -9.37 -8.83
CA PRO A 67 21.79 -9.58 -7.43
C PRO A 67 21.52 -8.33 -6.57
N PRO A 68 21.36 -8.49 -5.24
CA PRO A 68 21.28 -7.35 -4.33
C PRO A 68 22.47 -6.41 -4.48
N GLY A 69 22.20 -5.11 -4.61
CA GLY A 69 23.23 -4.07 -4.76
C GLY A 69 23.79 -3.89 -6.18
N GLU A 70 23.38 -4.71 -7.14
CA GLU A 70 23.80 -4.61 -8.55
C GLU A 70 22.73 -3.96 -9.45
N TRP A 71 21.69 -3.36 -8.86
CA TRP A 71 20.63 -2.68 -9.60
C TRP A 71 21.14 -1.38 -10.26
N PRO A 72 21.08 -1.23 -11.59
CA PRO A 72 21.71 -0.09 -12.27
C PRO A 72 20.82 1.15 -12.39
N HIS A 73 19.53 1.06 -12.03
CA HIS A 73 18.54 2.12 -12.30
C HIS A 73 18.15 2.94 -11.06
N GLY A 74 18.93 2.87 -9.98
CA GLY A 74 18.69 3.66 -8.76
C GLY A 74 18.99 2.88 -7.47
N PRO A 75 18.45 3.34 -6.32
CA PRO A 75 18.61 2.63 -5.06
C PRO A 75 17.88 1.28 -5.08
N ASP A 76 18.55 0.23 -4.60
CA ASP A 76 17.97 -1.10 -4.44
C ASP A 76 17.33 -1.22 -3.05
N LEU A 77 16.00 -1.19 -2.98
CA LEU A 77 15.25 -1.22 -1.73
C LEU A 77 14.74 -2.62 -1.36
N ARG A 78 15.10 -3.66 -2.11
CA ARG A 78 14.55 -5.03 -1.91
C ARG A 78 14.88 -5.61 -0.54
N ASP A 79 16.07 -5.32 -0.01
CA ASP A 79 16.54 -5.82 1.30
C ASP A 79 16.27 -4.83 2.45
N VAL A 80 15.71 -3.66 2.16
CA VAL A 80 15.43 -2.63 3.17
C VAL A 80 14.24 -3.04 4.03
N PHE A 81 13.21 -3.62 3.41
CA PHE A 81 11.96 -4.01 4.08
C PHE A 81 12.00 -5.48 4.54
N SER A 82 13.02 -5.84 5.33
CA SER A 82 13.07 -7.14 6.00
C SER A 82 12.13 -7.16 7.21
N GLY A 83 11.42 -8.28 7.43
CA GLY A 83 10.30 -8.39 8.38
C GLY A 83 10.60 -8.14 9.87
N GLU A 84 11.85 -7.83 10.21
CA GLU A 84 12.31 -7.60 11.59
C GLU A 84 12.89 -6.21 11.84
N SER A 85 12.92 -5.32 10.85
CA SER A 85 13.65 -4.06 11.00
C SER A 85 12.79 -2.80 10.84
N ASP A 86 12.74 -1.99 11.90
CA ASP A 86 12.46 -0.53 11.86
C ASP A 86 13.51 0.25 11.04
N LYS A 87 14.21 -0.42 10.12
CA LYS A 87 15.23 0.16 9.24
C LYS A 87 14.52 0.79 8.06
N TRP A 88 14.19 2.05 8.24
CA TRP A 88 13.84 2.92 7.14
C TRP A 88 15.10 3.33 6.38
N PRO A 89 15.02 3.57 5.06
CA PRO A 89 16.05 4.37 4.40
C PRO A 89 16.26 5.66 5.21
N GLU A 90 17.51 6.11 5.38
CA GLU A 90 17.80 7.35 6.14
C GLU A 90 17.06 8.57 5.57
N GLU A 91 16.76 8.53 4.27
CA GLU A 91 16.05 9.55 3.52
C GLU A 91 14.52 9.50 3.72
N PHE A 92 13.98 8.42 4.29
CA PHE A 92 12.54 8.26 4.49
C PHE A 92 12.10 8.80 5.84
N GLN A 93 11.27 9.85 5.80
CA GLN A 93 10.58 10.37 6.98
C GLN A 93 9.08 10.16 6.83
N PRO A 94 8.44 9.33 7.69
CA PRO A 94 7.00 9.10 7.59
C PRO A 94 6.24 10.38 7.89
N LEU A 95 5.47 10.86 6.92
CA LEU A 95 4.61 12.03 7.08
C LEU A 95 3.32 11.65 7.83
N PRO A 96 2.98 12.32 8.95
CA PRO A 96 1.75 12.07 9.67
C PRO A 96 0.51 12.41 8.84
N TYR A 97 -0.53 11.58 8.97
CA TYR A 97 -1.85 11.79 8.40
C TYR A 97 -2.93 11.32 9.38
N PRO A 98 -4.20 11.74 9.21
CA PRO A 98 -5.29 11.25 10.06
C PRO A 98 -5.42 9.73 9.94
N GLN A 99 -5.50 9.02 11.06
CA GLN A 99 -5.70 7.55 11.10
C GLN A 99 -6.90 7.18 11.97
N VAL A 100 -7.60 6.11 11.62
CA VAL A 100 -8.82 5.65 12.33
C VAL A 100 -8.61 5.49 13.84
N PHE A 101 -7.43 5.01 14.24
CA PHE A 101 -7.11 4.73 15.64
C PHE A 101 -6.11 5.72 16.26
N ALA A 102 -5.90 6.88 15.62
CA ALA A 102 -4.93 7.88 16.07
C ALA A 102 -5.25 8.41 17.48
N GLU A 103 -6.52 8.56 17.84
CA GLU A 103 -6.92 9.00 19.18
C GLU A 103 -6.49 8.02 20.29
N ARG A 104 -6.37 6.73 19.97
CA ARG A 104 -6.05 5.68 20.94
C ARG A 104 -4.56 5.37 21.01
N PHE A 105 -3.87 5.38 19.87
CA PHE A 105 -2.48 4.91 19.77
C PHE A 105 -1.50 5.99 19.31
N GLY A 106 -1.97 7.20 19.00
CA GLY A 106 -1.18 8.19 18.27
C GLY A 106 -0.99 7.79 16.81
N PHE A 107 -0.10 8.52 16.12
CA PHE A 107 0.27 8.21 14.74
C PHE A 107 1.16 6.96 14.69
N LEU A 108 0.80 6.02 13.82
CA LEU A 108 1.57 4.82 13.55
C LEU A 108 2.14 4.87 12.12
N PRO A 109 3.47 4.90 11.93
CA PRO A 109 4.07 4.76 10.60
C PRO A 109 3.94 3.32 10.09
N ASN A 110 4.27 3.09 8.81
CA ASN A 110 4.26 1.77 8.15
C ASN A 110 2.91 1.04 8.09
N LEU A 111 1.79 1.76 8.21
CA LEU A 111 0.50 1.14 7.96
C LEU A 111 0.31 0.86 6.47
N SER A 112 -0.63 -0.03 6.17
CA SER A 112 -1.01 -0.35 4.80
C SER A 112 -1.36 0.93 4.04
N VAL A 113 -1.01 0.99 2.76
CA VAL A 113 -1.46 2.06 1.85
C VAL A 113 -3.00 2.17 1.79
N LEU A 114 -3.73 1.12 2.17
CA LEU A 114 -5.19 1.16 2.36
C LEU A 114 -5.60 2.09 3.51
N ASP A 115 -4.84 2.14 4.61
CA ASP A 115 -5.10 3.06 5.73
C ASP A 115 -5.05 4.51 5.25
N LEU A 116 -3.98 4.87 4.53
CA LEU A 116 -3.83 6.17 3.89
C LEU A 116 -4.99 6.48 2.92
N LEU A 117 -5.34 5.53 2.05
CA LEU A 117 -6.43 5.72 1.09
C LEU A 117 -7.78 5.92 1.78
N PHE A 118 -8.10 5.13 2.81
CA PHE A 118 -9.39 5.23 3.48
C PHE A 118 -9.49 6.42 4.43
N CYS A 119 -8.38 6.89 4.98
CA CYS A 119 -8.40 8.05 5.87
C CYS A 119 -8.31 9.38 5.14
N CYS A 120 -7.57 9.44 4.03
CA CYS A 120 -7.32 10.69 3.30
C CYS A 120 -7.96 10.74 1.91
N GLY A 121 -8.39 9.61 1.35
CA GLY A 121 -8.89 9.57 -0.02
C GLY A 121 -7.86 10.09 -1.02
N LYS A 122 -8.29 10.93 -1.96
CA LYS A 122 -7.42 11.46 -3.01
C LYS A 122 -6.30 12.36 -2.50
N THR A 123 -6.46 13.03 -1.35
CA THR A 123 -5.40 13.88 -0.78
C THR A 123 -4.28 13.04 -0.16
N GLY A 124 -4.48 11.73 0.04
CA GLY A 124 -3.41 10.82 0.49
C GLY A 124 -2.18 10.85 -0.42
N ARG A 125 -2.32 11.28 -1.69
CA ARG A 125 -1.18 11.53 -2.58
C ARG A 125 -0.16 12.51 -2.01
N GLU A 126 -0.58 13.50 -1.23
CA GLU A 126 0.29 14.51 -0.64
C GLU A 126 1.26 13.90 0.39
N VAL A 127 0.91 12.76 0.97
CA VAL A 127 1.76 11.97 1.89
C VAL A 127 2.80 11.13 1.13
N LEU A 128 2.56 10.87 -0.17
CA LEU A 128 3.44 10.09 -1.03
C LEU A 128 4.41 10.96 -1.86
N GLN A 129 4.56 12.24 -1.54
CA GLN A 129 5.42 13.18 -2.26
C GLN A 129 6.92 12.93 -2.01
#